data_AF-Q2H5F3-F1
#
_entry.id   AF-Q2H5F3-F1
#
_cell.length_a   1.000
_cell.length_b   1.000
_cell.length_c   1.000
_cell.angle_alpha   90.00
_cell.angle_beta   90.00
_cell.angle_gamma   90.00
#
_symmetry.space_group_name_H-M   'P 1'
#
loop_
_entity.id
_entity.type
_entity.pdbx_description
1 polymer ?
#
loop_
_entity_poly.entity_id
_entity_poly.type
_entity_poly.pdbx_seq_one_letter_code
_entity_poly.pdbx_strand_id
1 'polypeptide(L)'
;MENVISNLLFDTDYNLVGIVDWEWSRVVPVQFMVPPIWLNASQLDFVLLIQENYNKQVGYLRAAIQEVEKTLGLLPQLSTEWAPLEKWCHTAIVLGLNYPEHAYLVYWDLIFRKLVPRVRGLTQEQRDQQHEKEVVLRIKGFMEGSEERRSFLERKIQQQLEYFEAEKEHYGHKTRRRIIKPVC
;
A
#
# COMPACT_ATOMS: atom_id res chain seq x y z
N MET A 1 3.08 -29.49 -5.38
CA MET A 1 1.68 -29.06 -5.39
C MET A 1 1.62 -27.80 -4.52
N GLU A 2 1.63 -26.63 -5.17
CA GLU A 2 1.46 -25.35 -4.48
C GLU A 2 0.02 -25.31 -3.96
N ASN A 3 -0.16 -25.39 -2.65
CA ASN A 3 -1.44 -25.10 -2.01
C ASN A 3 -1.70 -23.61 -2.19
N VAL A 4 -2.43 -23.25 -3.24
CA VAL A 4 -3.06 -21.93 -3.31
C VAL A 4 -4.16 -21.96 -2.26
N ILE A 5 -3.86 -21.40 -1.08
CA ILE A 5 -4.82 -21.18 -0.01
C ILE A 5 -5.82 -20.14 -0.53
N SER A 6 -6.88 -20.60 -1.18
CA SER A 6 -7.94 -19.78 -1.74
C SER A 6 -9.22 -20.01 -0.96
N ASN A 7 -9.91 -18.93 -0.63
CA ASN A 7 -11.21 -18.97 0.05
C ASN A 7 -12.36 -19.24 -0.93
N LEU A 8 -12.04 -19.64 -2.17
CA LEU A 8 -12.98 -19.92 -3.25
C LEU A 8 -12.96 -21.41 -3.58
N LEU A 9 -14.15 -22.00 -3.66
CA LEU A 9 -14.35 -23.39 -4.07
C LEU A 9 -14.88 -23.42 -5.50
N PHE A 10 -14.24 -24.21 -6.35
CA PHE A 10 -14.66 -24.44 -7.72
C PHE A 10 -15.07 -25.90 -7.92
N ASP A 11 -16.03 -26.15 -8.79
CA ASP A 11 -16.33 -27.52 -9.24
C ASP A 11 -15.37 -27.97 -10.36
N THR A 12 -15.60 -29.18 -10.87
CA THR A 12 -14.78 -29.78 -11.94
C THR A 12 -14.84 -29.05 -13.27
N ASP A 13 -15.87 -28.22 -13.47
CA ASP A 13 -16.07 -27.41 -14.68
C ASP A 13 -15.63 -25.95 -14.46
N TYR A 14 -14.90 -25.68 -13.38
CA TYR A 14 -14.42 -24.35 -12.97
C TYR A 14 -15.53 -23.34 -12.65
N ASN A 15 -16.74 -23.78 -12.29
CA ASN A 15 -17.76 -22.88 -11.76
C ASN A 15 -17.46 -22.57 -10.29
N LEU A 16 -17.62 -21.30 -9.88
CA LEU A 16 -17.53 -20.91 -8.47
C LEU A 16 -18.74 -21.45 -7.71
N VAL A 17 -18.53 -22.42 -6.83
CA VAL A 17 -19.60 -23.10 -6.07
C VAL A 17 -19.66 -22.73 -4.60
N GLY A 18 -18.64 -22.07 -4.07
CA GLY A 18 -18.63 -21.67 -2.67
C GLY A 18 -17.55 -20.67 -2.31
N ILE A 19 -17.80 -19.91 -1.25
CA ILE A 19 -16.81 -19.05 -0.59
C ILE A 19 -16.74 -19.51 0.87
N VAL A 20 -15.55 -19.83 1.34
CA VAL A 20 -15.28 -20.30 2.70
C VAL A 20 -14.48 -19.27 3.49
N ASP A 21 -14.22 -19.55 4.77
CA ASP A 21 -13.33 -18.75 5.61
C ASP A 21 -13.80 -17.29 5.80
N TRP A 22 -14.98 -17.16 6.42
CA TRP A 22 -15.64 -15.88 6.71
C TRP A 22 -15.18 -15.25 8.04
N GLU A 23 -14.15 -15.77 8.69
CA GLU A 23 -13.77 -15.33 10.04
C GLU A 23 -13.23 -13.88 10.08
N TRP A 24 -12.81 -13.35 8.92
CA TRP A 24 -12.42 -11.95 8.73
C TRP A 24 -13.52 -11.11 8.05
N SER A 25 -14.72 -11.65 7.90
CA SER A 25 -15.85 -10.93 7.32
C SER A 25 -16.32 -9.81 8.26
N ARG A 26 -16.75 -8.71 7.66
CA ARG A 26 -17.27 -7.54 8.36
C ARG A 26 -18.46 -7.01 7.59
N VAL A 27 -19.47 -6.56 8.31
CA VAL A 27 -20.55 -5.78 7.70
C VAL A 27 -19.91 -4.49 7.18
N VAL A 28 -20.00 -4.26 5.89
CA VAL A 28 -19.58 -3.00 5.27
C VAL A 28 -20.73 -2.50 4.42
N PRO A 29 -20.96 -1.19 4.36
CA PRO A 29 -22.04 -0.68 3.55
C PRO A 29 -21.76 -0.87 2.07
N VAL A 30 -22.80 -1.32 1.37
CA VAL A 30 -22.76 -1.59 -0.07
C VAL A 30 -22.26 -0.38 -0.88
N GLN A 31 -22.54 0.86 -0.45
CA GLN A 31 -22.04 2.07 -1.13
C GLN A 31 -20.53 2.32 -1.05
N PHE A 32 -19.77 1.62 -0.19
CA PHE A 32 -18.30 1.57 -0.28
C PHE A 32 -17.80 0.46 -1.20
N MET A 33 -18.72 -0.31 -1.79
CA MET A 33 -18.46 -1.58 -2.43
C MET A 33 -19.31 -1.75 -3.71
N VAL A 34 -19.75 -0.69 -4.42
CA VAL A 34 -20.40 -0.89 -5.74
C VAL A 34 -19.87 0.05 -6.84
N PRO A 35 -19.19 -0.53 -7.86
CA PRO A 35 -18.70 -1.90 -7.86
C PRO A 35 -17.64 -2.04 -6.74
N PRO A 36 -17.49 -3.21 -6.11
CA PRO A 36 -16.41 -3.41 -5.18
C PRO A 36 -15.07 -3.11 -5.89
N ILE A 37 -14.13 -2.48 -5.20
CA ILE A 37 -12.80 -2.16 -5.77
C ILE A 37 -12.11 -3.40 -6.37
N TRP A 38 -12.41 -4.59 -5.83
CA TRP A 38 -11.92 -5.88 -6.33
C TRP A 38 -12.70 -6.43 -7.55
N LEU A 39 -13.88 -5.89 -7.85
CA LEU A 39 -14.78 -6.32 -8.94
C LEU A 39 -14.67 -5.41 -10.18
N ASN A 40 -14.29 -4.13 -10.01
CA ASN A 40 -14.02 -3.21 -11.14
C ASN A 40 -12.55 -2.80 -11.30
N ALA A 41 -11.65 -3.25 -10.42
CA ALA A 41 -10.28 -2.76 -10.37
C ALA A 41 -10.23 -1.21 -10.37
N SER A 42 -11.11 -0.53 -9.63
CA SER A 42 -10.90 0.88 -9.32
C SER A 42 -9.69 0.94 -8.40
N GLN A 43 -8.54 1.10 -9.04
CA GLN A 43 -7.20 0.87 -8.52
C GLN A 43 -7.06 1.42 -7.11
N LEU A 44 -6.43 0.67 -6.22
CA LEU A 44 -6.06 1.13 -4.89
C LEU A 44 -5.45 2.55 -4.91
N ASP A 45 -4.71 2.86 -5.97
CA ASP A 45 -4.18 4.17 -6.31
C ASP A 45 -5.23 5.30 -6.24
N PHE A 46 -6.43 5.04 -6.75
CA PHE A 46 -7.54 6.00 -6.70
C PHE A 46 -8.01 6.22 -5.27
N VAL A 47 -8.22 5.16 -4.49
CA VAL A 47 -8.63 5.26 -3.07
C VAL A 47 -7.58 6.00 -2.26
N LEU A 48 -6.30 5.73 -2.50
CA LEU A 48 -5.18 6.42 -1.85
C LEU A 48 -5.05 7.89 -2.31
N LEU A 49 -5.34 8.18 -3.57
CA LEU A 49 -5.32 9.54 -4.12
C LEU A 49 -6.44 10.42 -3.53
N ILE A 50 -7.65 9.87 -3.40
CA ILE A 50 -8.84 10.60 -2.93
C ILE A 50 -9.23 10.24 -1.48
N GLN A 51 -8.25 9.86 -0.66
CA GLN A 51 -8.48 9.38 0.72
C GLN A 51 -9.34 10.33 1.56
N GLU A 52 -9.10 11.64 1.49
CA GLU A 52 -9.89 12.64 2.22
C GLU A 52 -11.37 12.61 1.82
N ASN A 53 -11.65 12.46 0.52
CA ASN A 53 -13.01 12.35 0.00
C ASN A 53 -13.64 11.03 0.41
N TYR A 54 -12.89 9.92 0.35
CA TYR A 54 -13.33 8.61 0.83
C TYR A 54 -13.75 8.69 2.31
N ASN A 55 -12.88 9.21 3.16
CA ASN A 55 -13.11 9.42 4.58
C ASN A 55 -14.36 10.29 4.86
N LYS A 56 -14.58 11.33 4.04
CA LYS A 56 -15.76 12.18 4.12
C LYS A 56 -17.06 11.43 3.78
N GLN A 57 -17.03 10.57 2.75
CA GLN A 57 -18.16 9.70 2.42
C GLN A 57 -18.44 8.68 3.54
N VAL A 58 -17.40 8.15 4.18
CA VAL A 58 -17.51 7.36 5.42
C VAL A 58 -18.27 8.11 6.50
N GLY A 59 -17.95 9.38 6.72
CA GLY A 59 -18.66 10.20 7.71
C GLY A 59 -20.15 10.37 7.40
N TYR A 60 -20.50 10.65 6.15
CA TYR A 60 -21.92 10.78 5.75
C TYR A 60 -22.71 9.51 5.97
N LEU A 61 -22.12 8.37 5.65
CA LEU A 61 -22.76 7.08 5.82
C LEU A 61 -22.89 6.69 7.30
N ARG A 62 -21.83 6.91 8.09
CA ARG A 62 -21.89 6.65 9.53
C ARG A 62 -22.98 7.47 10.19
N ALA A 63 -23.14 8.74 9.80
CA ALA A 63 -24.23 9.59 10.28
C ALA A 63 -25.62 9.05 9.91
N ALA A 64 -25.80 8.57 8.68
CA ALA A 64 -27.07 7.95 8.26
C ALA A 64 -27.39 6.68 9.08
N ILE A 65 -26.40 5.83 9.34
CA ILE A 65 -26.57 4.62 10.15
C ILE A 65 -26.89 4.97 11.60
N GLN A 66 -26.22 5.97 12.16
CA GLN A 66 -26.49 6.45 13.51
C GLN A 66 -27.94 6.93 13.67
N GLU A 67 -28.50 7.59 12.65
CA GLU A 67 -29.90 8.02 12.66
C GLU A 67 -30.87 6.84 12.57
N VAL A 68 -30.54 5.80 11.79
CA VAL A 68 -31.33 4.56 11.72
C VAL A 68 -31.30 3.82 13.05
N GLU A 69 -30.13 3.64 13.66
CA GLU A 69 -29.98 3.02 14.98
C GLU A 69 -30.84 3.75 16.02
N LYS A 70 -30.78 5.08 16.04
CA LYS A 70 -31.59 5.93 16.92
C LYS A 70 -33.09 5.78 16.67
N THR A 71 -33.52 5.76 15.40
CA THR A 71 -34.93 5.63 15.01
C THR A 71 -35.51 4.28 15.43
N LEU A 72 -34.70 3.22 15.36
CA LEU A 72 -35.09 1.87 15.76
C LEU A 72 -34.93 1.61 17.27
N GLY A 73 -34.46 2.58 18.04
CA GLY A 73 -34.19 2.42 19.47
C GLY A 73 -33.05 1.44 19.76
N LEU A 74 -32.18 1.19 18.79
CA LEU A 74 -31.01 0.33 18.94
C LEU A 74 -29.89 1.10 19.64
N LEU A 75 -29.06 0.37 20.38
CA LEU A 75 -27.81 0.93 20.87
C LEU A 75 -26.87 1.20 19.68
N PRO A 76 -26.13 2.32 19.67
CA PRO A 76 -25.14 2.58 18.63
C PRO A 76 -24.10 1.46 18.60
N GLN A 77 -24.04 0.71 17.50
CA GLN A 77 -23.10 -0.41 17.35
C GLN A 77 -22.21 -0.13 16.14
N LEU A 78 -22.75 -0.24 14.93
CA LEU A 78 -21.98 -0.06 13.69
C LEU A 78 -21.53 1.39 13.53
N SER A 79 -22.37 2.36 13.91
CA SER A 79 -21.99 3.78 13.85
C SER A 79 -20.84 4.13 14.80
N THR A 80 -20.63 3.35 15.86
CA THR A 80 -19.51 3.53 16.79
C THR A 80 -18.28 2.76 16.33
N GLU A 81 -18.47 1.50 15.92
CA GLU A 81 -17.41 0.64 15.40
C GLU A 81 -16.68 1.30 14.22
N TRP A 82 -17.41 1.99 13.34
CA TRP A 82 -16.83 2.59 12.14
C TRP A 82 -16.36 4.03 12.31
N ALA A 83 -16.48 4.64 13.49
CA ALA A 83 -15.97 5.99 13.74
C ALA A 83 -14.48 6.18 13.37
N PRO A 84 -13.57 5.19 13.58
CA PRO A 84 -12.17 5.31 13.14
C PRO A 84 -12.00 5.39 11.61
N LEU A 85 -12.93 4.82 10.84
CA LEU A 85 -12.85 4.78 9.37
C LEU A 85 -12.98 6.18 8.73
N GLU A 86 -13.55 7.17 9.45
CA GLU A 86 -13.60 8.56 8.99
C GLU A 86 -12.23 9.23 8.94
N LYS A 87 -11.24 8.67 9.63
CA LYS A 87 -9.89 9.26 9.74
C LYS A 87 -8.83 8.39 9.10
N TRP A 88 -9.13 7.12 8.89
CA TRP A 88 -8.13 6.15 8.48
C TRP A 88 -8.70 5.11 7.52
N CYS A 89 -8.05 4.94 6.37
CA CYS A 89 -8.46 3.95 5.37
C CYS A 89 -7.91 2.57 5.75
N HIS A 90 -8.56 1.90 6.70
CA HIS A 90 -8.15 0.56 7.14
C HIS A 90 -8.17 -0.46 6.00
N THR A 91 -9.07 -0.31 5.02
CA THR A 91 -9.16 -1.17 3.84
C THR A 91 -7.87 -1.14 3.01
N ALA A 92 -7.22 0.02 2.86
CA ALA A 92 -5.94 0.10 2.15
C ALA A 92 -4.83 -0.66 2.88
N ILE A 93 -4.80 -0.67 4.22
CA ILE A 93 -3.83 -1.49 4.97
C ILE A 93 -4.07 -2.98 4.72
N VAL A 94 -5.32 -3.43 4.84
CA VAL A 94 -5.67 -4.82 4.60
C VAL A 94 -5.29 -5.23 3.18
N LEU A 95 -5.51 -4.37 2.18
CA LEU A 95 -5.07 -4.64 0.81
C LEU A 95 -3.55 -4.71 0.69
N GLY A 96 -2.80 -3.78 1.30
CA GLY A 96 -1.33 -3.82 1.29
C GLY A 96 -0.73 -5.05 2.01
N LEU A 97 -1.43 -5.62 2.99
CA LEU A 97 -1.01 -6.83 3.69
C LEU A 97 -1.34 -8.12 2.93
N ASN A 98 -2.48 -8.16 2.23
CA ASN A 98 -2.90 -9.34 1.48
C ASN A 98 -2.29 -9.42 0.07
N TYR A 99 -1.91 -8.27 -0.49
CA TYR A 99 -1.41 -8.14 -1.87
C TYR A 99 -0.05 -7.41 -1.87
N PRO A 100 1.08 -8.14 -1.93
CA PRO A 100 2.42 -7.54 -1.84
C PRO A 100 2.70 -6.43 -2.86
N GLU A 101 2.09 -6.50 -4.05
CA GLU A 101 2.18 -5.47 -5.10
C GLU A 101 1.62 -4.12 -4.65
N HIS A 102 0.75 -4.10 -3.65
CA HIS A 102 0.13 -2.90 -3.10
C HIS A 102 0.88 -2.34 -1.89
N ALA A 103 1.77 -3.11 -1.28
CA ALA A 103 2.48 -2.71 -0.06
C ALA A 103 3.25 -1.40 -0.23
N TYR A 104 3.90 -1.21 -1.39
CA TYR A 104 4.62 0.02 -1.71
C TYR A 104 3.69 1.24 -1.69
N LEU A 105 2.57 1.17 -2.40
CA LEU A 105 1.62 2.28 -2.54
C LEU A 105 0.98 2.62 -1.20
N VAL A 106 0.53 1.61 -0.46
CA VAL A 106 -0.06 1.78 0.88
C VAL A 106 0.94 2.40 1.84
N TYR A 107 2.19 1.94 1.83
CA TYR A 107 3.21 2.52 2.68
C TYR A 107 3.43 4.00 2.34
N TRP A 108 3.68 4.33 1.08
CA TRP A 108 4.04 5.70 0.71
C TRP A 108 2.88 6.67 0.81
N ASP A 109 1.68 6.27 0.39
CA ASP A 109 0.56 7.18 0.26
C ASP A 109 -0.38 7.22 1.46
N LEU A 110 -0.32 6.23 2.36
CA LEU A 110 -1.12 6.22 3.59
C LEU A 110 -0.24 6.32 4.84
N ILE A 111 0.71 5.40 5.02
CA ILE A 111 1.48 5.30 6.27
C ILE A 111 2.51 6.43 6.38
N PHE A 112 3.35 6.58 5.36
CA PHE A 112 4.41 7.57 5.34
C PHE A 112 3.84 8.99 5.35
N ARG A 113 2.77 9.26 4.57
CA ARG A 113 2.11 10.59 4.59
C ARG A 113 1.56 10.98 5.96
N LYS A 114 1.14 10.02 6.80
CA LYS A 114 0.72 10.32 8.17
C LYS A 114 1.89 10.75 9.05
N LEU A 115 3.07 10.17 8.82
CA LEU A 115 4.29 10.51 9.56
C LEU A 115 4.96 11.78 9.03
N VAL A 116 4.88 12.00 7.72
CA VAL A 116 5.50 13.11 7.00
C VAL A 116 4.43 13.75 6.10
N PRO A 117 3.65 14.70 6.63
CA PRO A 117 2.58 15.35 5.88
C PRO A 117 3.10 16.07 4.64
N ARG A 118 2.33 16.03 3.55
CA ARG A 118 2.64 16.81 2.34
C ARG A 118 2.53 18.30 2.64
N VAL A 119 3.62 19.02 2.45
CA VAL A 119 3.59 20.48 2.42
C VAL A 119 3.30 20.92 0.99
N ARG A 120 2.18 21.62 0.78
CA ARG A 120 1.84 22.18 -0.54
C ARG A 120 2.71 23.40 -0.82
N GLY A 121 3.10 23.59 -2.08
CA GLY A 121 3.85 24.77 -2.52
C GLY A 121 5.37 24.69 -2.33
N LEU A 122 5.92 23.52 -1.97
CA LEU A 122 7.37 23.33 -1.94
C LEU A 122 7.99 23.43 -3.33
N THR A 123 9.16 24.07 -3.41
CA THR A 123 10.03 24.00 -4.58
C THR A 123 10.60 22.58 -4.77
N GLN A 124 11.17 22.29 -5.95
CA GLN A 124 11.79 20.99 -6.18
C GLN A 124 12.92 20.72 -5.19
N GLU A 125 13.78 21.70 -4.96
CA GLU A 125 14.90 21.59 -4.01
C GLU A 125 14.43 21.29 -2.58
N GLN A 126 13.34 21.92 -2.14
CA GLN A 126 12.76 21.64 -0.82
C GLN A 126 12.18 20.23 -0.73
N ARG A 127 11.62 19.70 -1.83
CA ARG A 127 11.15 18.31 -1.88
C ARG A 127 12.31 17.32 -1.80
N ASP A 128 13.40 17.61 -2.50
CA ASP A 128 14.60 16.77 -2.50
C ASP A 128 15.25 16.76 -1.10
N GLN A 129 15.36 17.92 -0.44
CA GLN A 129 15.83 18.02 0.94
C GLN A 129 14.94 17.25 1.93
N GLN A 130 13.62 17.32 1.78
CA GLN A 130 12.69 16.55 2.61
C GLN A 130 12.85 15.03 2.36
N HIS A 131 13.04 14.62 1.10
CA HIS A 131 13.28 13.24 0.75
C HIS A 131 14.59 12.71 1.36
N GLU A 132 15.68 13.47 1.25
CA GLU A 132 16.98 13.11 1.84
C GLU A 132 16.85 12.92 3.35
N LYS A 133 16.21 13.87 4.02
CA LYS A 133 16.02 13.84 5.48
C LYS A 133 15.11 12.69 5.93
N GLU A 134 13.97 12.49 5.29
CA GLU A 134 12.93 11.59 5.81
C GLU A 134 13.00 10.17 5.24
N VAL A 135 13.54 9.99 4.03
CA VAL A 135 13.60 8.71 3.34
C VAL A 135 15.00 8.12 3.37
N VAL A 136 16.00 8.87 2.89
CA VAL A 136 17.36 8.35 2.73
C VAL A 136 17.97 7.96 4.07
N LEU A 137 17.78 8.78 5.12
CA LEU A 137 18.24 8.44 6.47
C LEU A 137 17.60 7.16 7.03
N ARG A 138 16.31 6.92 6.76
CA ARG A 138 15.62 5.71 7.23
C ARG A 138 16.13 4.47 6.51
N ILE A 139 16.30 4.55 5.19
CA ILE A 139 16.86 3.47 4.39
C ILE A 139 18.28 3.16 4.87
N LYS A 140 19.11 4.20 5.06
CA LYS A 140 20.47 4.05 5.56
C LYS A 140 20.48 3.33 6.92
N GLY A 141 19.71 3.80 7.89
CA GLY A 141 19.62 3.15 9.21
C GLY A 141 19.10 1.71 9.13
N PHE A 142 18.11 1.43 8.28
CA PHE A 142 17.59 0.08 8.07
C PHE A 142 18.64 -0.89 7.50
N MET A 143 19.45 -0.41 6.55
CA MET A 143 20.52 -1.19 5.92
C MET A 143 21.71 -1.40 6.87
N GLU A 144 22.10 -0.37 7.61
CA GLU A 144 23.23 -0.42 8.54
C GLU A 144 22.94 -1.28 9.79
N GLY A 145 21.67 -1.38 10.18
CA GLY A 145 21.24 -2.12 11.37
C GLY A 145 21.30 -3.65 11.27
N SER A 146 21.77 -4.24 10.17
CA SER A 146 21.89 -5.70 10.01
C SER A 146 23.10 -6.08 9.16
N GLU A 147 23.96 -6.94 9.69
CA GLU A 147 25.10 -7.49 8.94
C GLU A 147 24.68 -8.24 7.69
N GLU A 148 23.64 -9.06 7.78
CA GLU A 148 23.07 -9.77 6.62
C GLU A 148 22.65 -8.82 5.51
N ARG A 149 22.00 -7.69 5.84
CA ARG A 149 21.58 -6.67 4.86
C ARG A 149 22.77 -5.94 4.24
N ARG A 150 23.80 -5.66 5.04
CA ARG A 150 25.06 -5.08 4.54
C ARG A 150 25.73 -6.02 3.54
N SER A 151 25.91 -7.28 3.89
CA SER A 151 26.49 -8.29 2.99
C SER A 151 25.64 -8.52 1.74
N PHE A 152 24.30 -8.50 1.86
CA PHE A 152 23.39 -8.54 0.72
C PHE A 152 23.62 -7.37 -0.24
N LEU A 153 23.72 -6.15 0.29
CA LEU A 153 23.93 -4.94 -0.50
C LEU A 153 25.29 -4.95 -1.21
N GLU A 154 26.36 -5.31 -0.49
CA GLU A 154 27.70 -5.44 -1.05
C GLU A 154 27.73 -6.43 -2.21
N ARG A 155 27.09 -7.59 -2.04
CA ARG A 155 26.95 -8.59 -3.11
C ARG A 155 26.19 -8.03 -4.31
N LYS A 156 25.10 -7.28 -4.09
CA LYS A 156 24.32 -6.68 -5.19
C LYS A 156 25.10 -5.60 -5.94
N ILE A 157 25.85 -4.77 -5.20
CA ILE A 157 26.78 -3.79 -5.79
C ILE A 157 27.82 -4.49 -6.67
N GLN A 158 28.41 -5.57 -6.18
CA GLN A 158 29.39 -6.35 -6.93
C GLN A 158 28.80 -6.97 -8.21
N GLN A 159 27.63 -7.61 -8.10
CA GLN A 159 26.91 -8.17 -9.25
C GLN A 159 26.59 -7.08 -10.31
N GLN A 160 26.21 -5.89 -9.87
CA GLN A 160 25.93 -4.77 -10.78
C GLN A 160 27.18 -4.28 -11.51
N LEU A 161 28.32 -4.24 -10.83
CA LEU A 161 29.61 -3.88 -11.44
C LEU A 161 30.06 -4.92 -12.48
N GLU A 162 29.89 -6.20 -12.16
CA GLU A 162 30.16 -7.31 -13.09
C GLU A 162 29.27 -7.22 -14.33
N TYR A 163 27.97 -6.97 -14.15
CA TYR A 163 27.04 -6.74 -15.26
C TYR A 163 27.48 -5.55 -16.13
N PHE A 164 27.89 -4.42 -15.54
CA PHE A 164 28.35 -3.26 -16.30
C PHE A 164 29.64 -3.52 -17.08
N GLU A 165 30.52 -4.39 -16.60
CA GLU A 165 31.71 -4.79 -17.35
C GLU A 165 31.34 -5.71 -18.51
N ALA A 166 30.51 -6.73 -18.27
CA ALA A 166 30.05 -7.65 -19.31
C ALA A 166 29.27 -6.92 -20.41
N GLU A 167 28.44 -5.95 -20.03
CA GLU A 167 27.70 -5.11 -20.96
C GLU A 167 28.63 -4.23 -21.81
N LYS A 168 29.63 -3.61 -21.18
CA LYS A 168 30.65 -2.82 -21.90
C LYS A 168 31.37 -3.68 -22.93
N GLU A 169 31.74 -4.90 -22.58
CA GLU A 169 32.39 -5.85 -23.49
C GLU A 169 31.44 -6.24 -24.64
N HIS A 170 30.18 -6.58 -24.32
CA HIS A 170 29.18 -6.99 -25.30
C HIS A 170 28.88 -5.90 -26.35
N TYR A 171 28.74 -4.65 -25.92
CA TYR A 171 28.42 -3.52 -26.80
C TYR A 171 29.65 -2.73 -27.30
N GLY A 172 30.86 -3.14 -26.93
CA GLY A 172 32.10 -2.46 -27.34
C GLY A 172 32.23 -1.02 -26.81
N HIS A 173 31.66 -0.71 -25.65
CA HIS A 173 31.73 0.62 -25.07
C HIS A 173 33.15 0.96 -24.57
N LYS A 174 33.58 2.21 -24.76
CA LYS A 174 34.91 2.68 -24.29
C LYS A 174 35.01 2.71 -22.76
N THR A 175 33.89 2.90 -22.08
CA THR A 175 33.82 3.03 -20.62
C THR A 175 32.68 2.19 -20.06
N ARG A 176 32.91 1.59 -18.90
CA ARG A 176 31.86 0.90 -18.15
C ARG A 176 30.98 1.92 -17.45
N ARG A 177 29.69 1.60 -17.29
CA ARG A 177 28.81 2.39 -16.43
C ARG A 177 29.31 2.34 -14.99
N ARG A 178 29.02 3.40 -14.24
CA ARG A 178 29.37 3.51 -12.82
C ARG A 178 28.09 3.50 -12.01
N ILE A 179 28.18 2.94 -10.81
CA ILE A 179 27.14 3.14 -9.81
C ILE A 179 27.16 4.63 -9.47
N ILE A 180 26.05 5.31 -9.73
CA ILE A 180 25.85 6.70 -9.35
C ILE A 180 25.77 6.70 -7.83
N LYS A 181 26.77 7.25 -7.15
CA LYS A 181 26.59 7.61 -5.75
C LYS A 181 25.50 8.68 -5.72
N PRO A 182 24.48 8.57 -4.84
CA PRO A 182 23.51 9.65 -4.69
C PRO A 182 24.28 10.96 -4.54
N VAL A 183 23.88 11.97 -5.29
CA VAL A 183 24.33 13.33 -5.03
C VAL A 183 23.75 13.67 -3.66
N CYS A 184 24.60 13.64 -2.63
CA CYS A 184 24.30 14.21 -1.33
C CYS A 184 23.96 15.70 -1.50
#